data_AF-A0A7I7WJV5-F1
#
_entry.id   AF-A0A7I7WJV5-F1
#
_cell.length_a   1.000
_cell.length_b   1.000
_cell.length_c   1.000
_cell.angle_alpha   90.00
_cell.angle_beta   90.00
_cell.angle_gamma   90.00
#
_symmetry.space_group_name_H-M   'P 1'
#
loop_
_entity.id
_entity.type
_entity.pdbx_description
1 polymer ?
#
loop_
_entity_poly.entity_id
_entity_poly.type
_entity_poly.pdbx_seq_one_letter_code
_entity_poly.pdbx_strand_id
1 'polypeptide(L)'
;MGLTTLIAITLCCIAWSLWIRRVTWSSRWEFAATLNIALQGGAVLLMSPWASETLGAFLYSLTGKWNLEDYIGHDLYIVAASAVVYNALGRLQQDHELQRSFKQYVEYPATLCIPLLLVAFTLGNGAKIYKADFFQVPTDFWLNMYWLLLCGTLIYLLGYGARALLVLRKDPRSRTVANIYLVSSAAGIAACLVRLATAFIPQLQAVNAGTALTWIFACMCGAGFAITSAESWRKKTRWFSTAER
;
A
#
# COMPACT_ATOMS: atom_id res chain seq x y z
N MET A 1 -1.55 -5.00 -22.40
CA MET A 1 -0.32 -4.20 -22.64
C MET A 1 -0.21 -3.02 -21.69
N GLY A 2 -1.17 -2.08 -21.63
CA GLY A 2 -1.07 -0.90 -20.76
C GLY A 2 -0.89 -1.17 -19.25
N LEU A 3 -1.63 -2.14 -18.69
CA LEU A 3 -1.54 -2.49 -17.27
C LEU A 3 -0.16 -3.06 -16.89
N THR A 4 0.36 -4.00 -17.68
CA THR A 4 1.69 -4.59 -17.46
C THR A 4 2.78 -3.54 -17.47
N THR A 5 2.73 -2.60 -18.43
CA THR A 5 3.68 -1.48 -18.50
C THR A 5 3.58 -0.59 -17.27
N LEU A 6 2.37 -0.26 -16.81
CA LEU A 6 2.14 0.54 -15.61
C LEU A 6 2.73 -0.13 -14.35
N ILE A 7 2.47 -1.43 -14.16
CA ILE A 7 3.00 -2.22 -13.04
C ILE A 7 4.54 -2.26 -13.12
N ALA A 8 5.10 -2.54 -14.30
CA ALA A 8 6.54 -2.60 -14.50
C ALA A 8 7.23 -1.26 -14.19
N ILE A 9 6.68 -0.12 -14.67
CA ILE A 9 7.19 1.21 -14.35
C ILE A 9 7.15 1.45 -12.84
N THR A 10 6.05 1.09 -12.18
CA THR A 10 5.89 1.26 -10.73
C THR A 10 6.92 0.45 -9.95
N LEU A 11 7.12 -0.82 -10.33
CA LEU A 11 8.13 -1.68 -9.72
C LEU A 11 9.55 -1.15 -9.97
N CYS A 12 9.85 -0.62 -11.16
CA CYS A 12 11.12 0.05 -11.44
C CYS A 12 11.33 1.27 -10.54
N CYS A 13 10.32 2.12 -10.34
CA CYS A 13 10.38 3.26 -9.43
C CYS A 13 10.63 2.81 -7.97
N ILE A 14 9.97 1.73 -7.54
CA ILE A 14 10.14 1.15 -6.21
C ILE A 14 11.55 0.57 -6.03
N ALA A 15 12.01 -0.26 -6.97
CA ALA A 15 13.35 -0.85 -6.95
C ALA A 15 14.44 0.23 -6.94
N TRP A 16 14.31 1.25 -7.79
CA TRP A 16 15.21 2.41 -7.80
C TRP A 16 15.24 3.14 -6.46
N SER A 17 14.07 3.36 -5.85
CA SER A 17 13.97 4.00 -4.54
C SER A 17 14.64 3.19 -3.44
N LEU A 18 14.39 1.87 -3.39
CA LEU A 18 15.01 0.96 -2.45
C LEU A 18 16.53 0.90 -2.63
N TRP A 19 17.02 0.92 -3.87
CA TRP A 19 18.45 0.93 -4.17
C TRP A 19 19.15 2.19 -3.61
N ILE A 20 18.54 3.36 -3.81
CA ILE A 20 19.05 4.63 -3.27
C ILE A 20 19.05 4.62 -1.75
N ARG A 21 18.04 3.99 -1.14
CA ARG A 21 17.80 3.97 0.30
C ARG A 21 18.33 2.71 0.98
N ARG A 22 19.18 1.91 0.31
CA ARG A 22 19.68 0.63 0.83
C ARG A 22 20.42 0.72 2.17
N VAL A 23 20.95 1.89 2.52
CA VAL A 23 21.63 2.10 3.81
C VAL A 23 20.68 2.53 4.92
N THR A 24 19.42 2.86 4.60
CA THR A 24 18.47 3.35 5.61
C THR A 24 17.84 2.22 6.42
N TRP A 25 18.08 0.95 6.07
CA TRP A 25 17.60 -0.21 6.83
C TRP A 25 18.15 -0.24 8.26
N SER A 26 19.36 0.29 8.49
CA SER A 26 19.96 0.43 9.82
C SER A 26 19.58 1.73 10.54
N SER A 27 18.90 2.67 9.86
CA SER A 27 18.54 3.96 10.42
C SER A 27 17.14 3.93 11.04
N ARG A 28 17.07 4.05 12.37
CA ARG A 28 15.80 4.07 13.13
C ARG A 28 14.78 5.06 12.57
N TRP A 29 15.23 6.22 12.09
CA TRP A 29 14.37 7.31 11.62
C TRP A 29 13.89 7.14 10.17
N GLU A 30 14.54 6.28 9.39
CA GLU A 30 14.25 6.09 7.96
C GLU A 30 13.73 4.69 7.63
N PHE A 31 13.91 3.73 8.57
CA PHE A 31 13.47 2.35 8.43
C PHE A 31 12.00 2.23 8.05
N ALA A 32 11.10 2.91 8.77
CA ALA A 32 9.66 2.84 8.50
C ALA A 32 9.30 3.33 7.09
N ALA A 33 9.95 4.40 6.62
CA ALA A 33 9.73 4.91 5.27
C ALA A 33 10.28 3.98 4.18
N THR A 34 11.33 3.20 4.45
CA THR A 34 11.87 2.21 3.50
C THR A 34 11.07 0.92 3.53
N LEU A 35 10.67 0.46 4.71
CA LEU A 35 9.76 -0.66 4.91
C LEU A 35 8.45 -0.45 4.16
N ASN A 36 7.85 0.75 4.26
CA ASN A 36 6.67 1.11 3.48
C ASN A 36 6.85 0.83 1.98
N ILE A 37 7.94 1.30 1.38
CA ILE A 37 8.20 1.15 -0.06
C ILE A 37 8.39 -0.32 -0.43
N ALA A 38 9.13 -1.06 0.39
CA ALA A 38 9.36 -2.48 0.17
C ALA A 38 8.03 -3.26 0.21
N LEU A 39 7.18 -2.96 1.18
CA LEU A 39 5.87 -3.61 1.34
C LEU A 39 4.89 -3.22 0.22
N GLN A 40 4.85 -1.96 -0.22
CA GLN A 40 4.05 -1.58 -1.40
C GLN A 40 4.57 -2.26 -2.68
N GLY A 41 5.88 -2.39 -2.84
CA GLY A 41 6.48 -3.13 -3.94
C GLY A 41 6.10 -4.60 -3.94
N GLY A 42 6.18 -5.23 -2.76
CA GLY A 42 5.72 -6.60 -2.55
C GLY A 42 4.23 -6.76 -2.87
N ALA A 43 3.39 -5.84 -2.40
CA ALA A 43 1.95 -5.84 -2.71
C ALA A 43 1.69 -5.74 -4.21
N VAL A 44 2.27 -4.76 -4.90
CA VAL A 44 2.10 -4.56 -6.35
C VAL A 44 2.62 -5.77 -7.15
N LEU A 45 3.73 -6.38 -6.72
CA LEU A 45 4.28 -7.56 -7.36
C LEU A 45 3.37 -8.77 -7.19
N LEU A 46 2.94 -9.06 -5.96
CA LEU A 46 2.09 -10.21 -5.63
C LEU A 46 0.72 -10.13 -6.29
N MET A 47 0.16 -8.92 -6.40
CA MET A 47 -1.13 -8.69 -7.06
C MET A 47 -1.03 -8.61 -8.59
N SER A 48 0.18 -8.72 -9.15
CA SER A 48 0.36 -8.62 -10.60
C SER A 48 -0.12 -9.89 -11.30
N PRO A 49 -0.69 -9.79 -12.52
CA PRO A 49 -1.16 -10.98 -13.24
C PRO A 49 -0.10 -12.05 -13.46
N TRP A 50 1.15 -11.63 -13.62
CA TRP A 50 2.27 -12.55 -13.75
C TRP A 50 2.53 -13.36 -12.47
N ALA A 51 2.36 -12.74 -11.30
CA ALA A 51 2.46 -13.44 -10.02
C ALA A 51 1.30 -14.43 -9.84
N SER A 52 0.08 -14.07 -10.22
CA SER A 52 -1.06 -14.99 -10.13
C SER A 52 -0.92 -16.21 -11.03
N GLU A 53 -0.40 -16.03 -12.25
CA GLU A 53 -0.16 -17.14 -13.19
C GLU A 53 0.97 -18.09 -12.75
N THR A 54 1.91 -17.61 -11.93
CA THR A 54 3.11 -18.37 -11.53
C THR A 54 3.05 -18.76 -10.05
N LEU A 55 3.25 -17.80 -9.16
CA LEU A 55 3.23 -17.99 -7.72
C LEU A 55 1.83 -18.39 -7.23
N GLY A 56 0.77 -17.79 -7.77
CA GLY A 56 -0.61 -18.13 -7.41
C GLY A 56 -0.97 -19.57 -7.75
N ALA A 57 -0.61 -20.04 -8.94
CA ALA A 57 -0.77 -21.44 -9.33
C ALA A 57 0.03 -22.39 -8.43
N PHE A 58 1.26 -22.02 -8.05
CA PHE A 58 2.06 -22.79 -7.09
C PHE A 58 1.40 -22.84 -5.70
N LEU A 59 0.96 -21.70 -5.16
CA LEU A 59 0.27 -21.63 -3.86
C LEU A 59 -1.05 -22.41 -3.86
N TYR A 60 -1.79 -22.39 -4.98
CA TYR A 60 -2.98 -23.21 -5.15
C TYR A 60 -2.65 -24.70 -5.06
N SER A 61 -1.57 -25.15 -5.69
CA SER A 61 -1.15 -26.56 -5.64
C SER A 61 -0.84 -27.06 -4.22
N LEU A 62 -0.41 -26.15 -3.32
CA LEU A 62 -0.10 -26.47 -1.94
C LEU A 62 -1.29 -26.35 -0.99
N THR A 63 -2.20 -25.40 -1.24
CA THR A 63 -3.23 -25.00 -0.28
C THR A 63 -4.66 -25.28 -0.74
N GLY A 64 -4.87 -25.54 -2.03
CA GLY A 64 -6.19 -25.66 -2.65
C GLY A 64 -6.99 -24.36 -2.73
N LYS A 65 -6.38 -23.20 -2.43
CA LYS A 65 -7.04 -21.88 -2.45
C LYS A 65 -6.41 -20.97 -3.52
N TRP A 66 -7.25 -20.42 -4.40
CA TRP A 66 -6.81 -19.49 -5.44
C TRP A 66 -6.56 -18.10 -4.87
N ASN A 67 -5.70 -17.30 -5.53
CA ASN A 67 -5.43 -15.89 -5.24
C ASN A 67 -4.87 -15.64 -3.82
N LEU A 68 -4.11 -16.60 -3.28
CA LEU A 68 -3.49 -16.45 -1.95
C LEU A 68 -2.36 -15.42 -1.96
N GLU A 69 -1.65 -15.29 -3.07
CA GLU A 69 -0.68 -14.25 -3.37
C GLU A 69 -1.31 -12.85 -3.28
N ASP A 70 -2.52 -12.67 -3.83
CA ASP A 70 -3.24 -11.41 -3.73
C ASP A 70 -3.61 -11.10 -2.29
N TYR A 71 -4.14 -12.08 -1.54
CA TYR A 71 -4.44 -11.92 -0.12
C TYR A 71 -3.21 -11.45 0.67
N ILE A 72 -2.05 -12.09 0.47
CA ILE A 72 -0.78 -11.68 1.09
C ILE A 72 -0.40 -10.27 0.64
N GLY A 73 -0.57 -9.95 -0.65
CA GLY A 73 -0.32 -8.60 -1.18
C GLY A 73 -1.15 -7.52 -0.50
N HIS A 74 -2.42 -7.79 -0.22
CA HIS A 74 -3.29 -6.87 0.52
C HIS A 74 -2.84 -6.69 1.98
N ASP A 75 -2.42 -7.76 2.65
CA ASP A 75 -1.84 -7.68 3.99
C ASP A 75 -0.56 -6.83 4.00
N LEU A 76 0.34 -7.03 3.04
CA LEU A 76 1.53 -6.18 2.87
C LEU A 76 1.13 -4.71 2.69
N TYR A 77 0.04 -4.42 1.97
CA TYR A 77 -0.42 -3.06 1.76
C TYR A 77 -0.97 -2.40 3.04
N ILE A 78 -1.66 -3.14 3.90
CA ILE A 78 -2.08 -2.66 5.23
C ILE A 78 -0.86 -2.33 6.09
N VAL A 79 0.13 -3.21 6.12
CA VAL A 79 1.37 -2.97 6.90
C VAL A 79 2.16 -1.80 6.29
N ALA A 80 2.15 -1.64 4.97
CA ALA A 80 2.76 -0.50 4.31
C ALA A 80 2.11 0.83 4.72
N ALA A 81 0.77 0.90 4.68
CA ALA A 81 0.03 2.07 5.14
C ALA A 81 0.32 2.38 6.62
N SER A 82 0.41 1.34 7.45
CA SER A 82 0.80 1.47 8.85
C SER A 82 2.21 2.07 9.00
N ALA A 83 3.17 1.64 8.18
CA ALA A 83 4.52 2.19 8.17
C ALA A 83 4.58 3.66 7.72
N VAL A 84 3.70 4.09 6.79
CA VAL A 84 3.53 5.51 6.45
C VAL A 84 3.09 6.31 7.67
N VAL A 85 2.08 5.83 8.40
CA VAL A 85 1.57 6.49 9.61
C VAL A 85 2.67 6.57 10.66
N TYR A 86 3.39 5.47 10.91
CA TYR A 86 4.49 5.45 11.87
C TYR A 86 5.56 6.50 11.53
N ASN A 87 5.97 6.56 10.25
CA ASN A 87 6.95 7.54 9.79
C ASN A 87 6.44 8.99 9.90
N ALA A 88 5.15 9.23 9.70
CA ALA A 88 4.56 10.56 9.86
C ALA A 88 4.49 10.98 11.33
N LEU A 89 4.00 10.10 12.21
CA LEU A 89 3.89 10.35 13.64
C LEU A 89 5.26 10.47 14.32
N GLY A 90 6.25 9.67 13.91
CA GLY A 90 7.61 9.72 14.46
C GLY A 90 8.35 11.04 14.20
N ARG A 91 7.81 11.91 13.33
CA ARG A 91 8.30 13.27 13.12
C ARG A 91 7.61 14.32 13.99
N LEU A 92 6.52 13.96 14.67
CA LEU A 92 5.66 14.87 15.42
C LEU A 92 5.64 14.58 16.92
N GLN A 93 5.77 13.31 17.31
CA GLN A 93 5.58 12.85 18.69
C GLN A 93 6.87 12.31 19.29
N GLN A 94 6.97 12.39 20.62
CA GLN A 94 8.00 11.70 21.38
C GLN A 94 7.72 10.19 21.41
N ASP A 95 8.76 9.38 21.63
CA ASP A 95 8.72 7.92 21.50
C ASP A 95 7.56 7.25 22.28
N HIS A 96 7.25 7.71 23.50
CA HIS A 96 6.20 7.10 24.32
C HIS A 96 4.79 7.38 23.80
N GLU A 97 4.52 8.64 23.39
CA GLU A 97 3.22 9.02 22.82
C GLU A 97 3.02 8.41 21.43
N LEU A 98 4.10 8.30 20.65
CA LEU A 98 4.14 7.61 19.37
C LEU A 98 3.70 6.15 19.52
N GLN A 99 4.33 5.41 20.44
CA GLN A 99 4.00 4.00 20.66
C GLN A 99 2.54 3.82 21.06
N ARG A 100 2.04 4.65 21.99
CA ARG A 100 0.65 4.57 22.45
C ARG A 100 -0.34 4.86 21.32
N SER A 101 -0.13 5.96 20.58
CA SER A 101 -1.00 6.37 19.48
C SER A 101 -0.98 5.35 18.34
N PHE A 102 0.21 4.86 17.99
CA PHE A 102 0.38 3.84 16.95
C PHE A 102 -0.33 2.54 17.34
N LYS A 103 -0.15 2.07 18.58
CA LYS A 103 -0.80 0.84 19.02
C LYS A 103 -2.32 0.94 18.98
N GLN A 104 -2.88 2.05 19.49
CA GLN A 104 -4.31 2.26 19.60
C GLN A 104 -4.99 2.50 18.23
N TYR A 105 -4.39 3.31 17.37
CA TYR A 105 -5.02 3.79 16.13
C TYR A 105 -4.49 3.13 14.86
N VAL A 106 -3.48 2.27 14.94
CA VAL A 106 -2.90 1.62 13.75
C VAL A 106 -2.80 0.11 13.96
N GLU A 107 -2.09 -0.31 15.00
CA GLU A 107 -1.81 -1.73 15.25
C GLU A 107 -3.07 -2.52 15.56
N TYR A 108 -3.91 -2.08 16.50
CA TYR A 108 -5.14 -2.82 16.81
C TYR A 108 -6.13 -2.92 15.63
N PRO A 109 -6.44 -1.82 14.90
CA PRO A 109 -7.28 -1.93 13.70
C PRO A 109 -6.69 -2.88 12.65
N ALA A 110 -5.38 -2.80 12.36
CA ALA A 110 -4.73 -3.68 11.38
C ALA A 110 -4.73 -5.15 11.84
N THR A 111 -4.41 -5.40 13.11
CA THR A 111 -4.34 -6.74 13.72
C THR A 111 -5.71 -7.42 13.74
N LEU A 112 -6.79 -6.66 13.91
CA LEU A 112 -8.14 -7.19 13.82
C LEU A 112 -8.59 -7.39 12.35
N CYS A 113 -8.20 -6.47 11.46
CA CYS A 113 -8.58 -6.52 10.05
C CYS A 113 -8.02 -7.75 9.33
N ILE A 114 -6.72 -8.04 9.48
CA ILE A 114 -6.04 -9.16 8.80
C ILE A 114 -6.75 -10.52 8.99
N PRO A 115 -7.05 -11.00 10.22
CA PRO A 115 -7.74 -12.27 10.38
C PRO A 115 -9.18 -12.24 9.85
N LEU A 116 -9.88 -11.10 9.95
CA LEU A 116 -11.22 -10.97 9.37
C LEU A 116 -11.18 -11.03 7.84
N LEU A 117 -10.15 -10.45 7.21
CA LEU A 117 -9.89 -10.57 5.78
C LEU A 117 -9.63 -12.02 5.39
N LEU A 118 -8.84 -12.76 6.16
CA LEU A 118 -8.58 -14.18 5.90
C LEU A 118 -9.87 -15.02 5.93
N VAL A 119 -10.75 -14.76 6.90
CA VAL A 119 -12.06 -15.42 7.00
C VAL A 119 -12.92 -15.08 5.78
N ALA A 120 -13.09 -13.79 5.48
CA ALA A 120 -13.91 -13.33 4.35
C ALA A 120 -13.38 -13.85 3.01
N PHE A 121 -12.06 -13.85 2.82
CA PHE A 121 -11.38 -14.40 1.64
C PHE A 121 -11.63 -15.91 1.49
N THR A 122 -11.45 -16.67 2.58
CA THR A 122 -11.59 -18.14 2.56
C THR A 122 -13.03 -18.58 2.30
N LEU A 123 -14.01 -17.85 2.85
CA LEU A 123 -15.44 -18.17 2.66
C LEU A 123 -15.97 -17.68 1.32
N GLY A 124 -15.38 -16.62 0.76
CA GLY A 124 -15.86 -15.96 -0.45
C GLY A 124 -15.33 -16.53 -1.76
N ASN A 125 -15.70 -15.85 -2.85
CA ASN A 125 -15.21 -16.17 -4.19
C ASN A 125 -13.70 -15.94 -4.35
N GLY A 126 -13.09 -15.15 -3.45
CA GLY A 126 -11.66 -14.86 -3.45
C GLY A 126 -10.79 -16.13 -3.41
N ALA A 127 -11.15 -17.14 -2.62
CA ALA A 127 -10.40 -18.40 -2.57
C ALA A 127 -10.85 -19.45 -3.61
N LYS A 128 -12.03 -19.27 -4.22
CA LYS A 128 -12.73 -20.29 -5.04
C LYS A 128 -12.55 -20.10 -6.53
N ILE A 129 -12.49 -18.85 -7.01
CA ILE A 129 -12.51 -18.51 -8.42
C ILE A 129 -11.17 -17.91 -8.82
N TYR A 130 -10.49 -18.54 -9.77
CA TYR A 130 -9.27 -17.98 -10.36
C TYR A 130 -9.59 -16.84 -11.34
N LYS A 131 -8.85 -15.74 -11.19
CA LYS A 131 -8.68 -14.69 -12.21
C LYS A 131 -7.24 -14.22 -12.15
N ALA A 132 -6.64 -13.96 -13.30
CA ALA A 132 -5.30 -13.37 -13.36
C ALA A 132 -5.25 -11.93 -12.79
N ASP A 133 -6.39 -11.26 -12.67
CA ASP A 133 -6.50 -10.01 -11.93
C ASP A 133 -7.58 -10.17 -10.85
N PHE A 134 -7.17 -10.15 -9.59
CA PHE A 134 -8.06 -10.36 -8.45
C PHE A 134 -9.20 -9.34 -8.38
N PHE A 135 -9.02 -8.13 -8.92
CA PHE A 135 -10.08 -7.14 -8.97
C PHE A 135 -11.24 -7.57 -9.89
N GLN A 136 -10.99 -8.47 -10.83
CA GLN A 136 -11.99 -9.04 -11.74
C GLN A 136 -12.73 -10.25 -11.17
N VAL A 137 -12.36 -10.74 -9.98
CA VAL A 137 -13.07 -11.86 -9.34
C VAL A 137 -14.50 -11.42 -9.00
N PRO A 138 -15.54 -12.15 -9.48
CA PRO A 138 -16.93 -11.83 -9.18
C PRO A 138 -17.18 -11.74 -7.68
N THR A 139 -17.76 -10.63 -7.21
CA THR A 139 -17.98 -10.44 -5.78
C THR A 139 -19.24 -11.15 -5.31
N ASP A 140 -19.05 -12.04 -4.33
CA ASP A 140 -20.14 -12.53 -3.49
C ASP A 140 -20.23 -11.72 -2.20
N PHE A 141 -21.15 -12.09 -1.31
CA PHE A 141 -21.32 -11.39 -0.02
C PHE A 141 -20.00 -11.30 0.77
N TRP A 142 -19.28 -12.41 0.88
CA TRP A 142 -18.02 -12.47 1.63
C TRP A 142 -16.91 -11.66 0.97
N LEU A 143 -16.77 -11.72 -0.35
CA LEU A 143 -15.78 -10.91 -1.05
C LEU A 143 -16.15 -9.40 -1.00
N ASN A 144 -17.42 -9.04 -0.94
CA ASN A 144 -17.84 -7.66 -0.67
C ASN A 144 -17.46 -7.20 0.73
N MET A 145 -17.65 -8.05 1.75
CA MET A 145 -17.18 -7.76 3.12
C MET A 145 -15.66 -7.65 3.19
N TYR A 146 -14.93 -8.50 2.46
CA TYR A 146 -13.47 -8.42 2.32
C TYR A 146 -13.05 -7.03 1.79
N TRP A 147 -13.63 -6.58 0.68
CA TRP A 147 -13.30 -5.27 0.10
C TRP A 147 -13.71 -4.12 1.02
N LEU A 148 -14.86 -4.22 1.70
CA LEU A 148 -15.29 -3.22 2.66
C LEU A 148 -14.30 -3.06 3.82
N LEU A 149 -13.86 -4.17 4.41
CA LEU A 149 -12.88 -4.19 5.50
C LEU A 149 -11.52 -3.66 5.04
N LEU A 150 -11.01 -4.19 3.93
CA LEU A 150 -9.70 -3.83 3.39
C LEU A 150 -9.66 -2.34 3.00
N CYS A 151 -10.54 -1.91 2.10
CA CYS A 151 -10.58 -0.53 1.63
C CYS A 151 -10.93 0.43 2.77
N GLY A 152 -11.86 0.07 3.66
CA GLY A 152 -12.20 0.87 4.83
C GLY A 152 -10.99 1.10 5.74
N THR A 153 -10.23 0.03 6.03
CA THR A 153 -9.01 0.10 6.85
C THR A 153 -7.94 0.95 6.18
N LEU A 154 -7.71 0.78 4.88
CA LEU A 154 -6.72 1.56 4.13
C LEU A 154 -7.09 3.03 4.06
N ILE A 155 -8.36 3.37 3.80
CA ILE A 155 -8.86 4.75 3.81
C ILE A 155 -8.66 5.37 5.20
N TYR A 156 -8.97 4.62 6.25
CA TYR A 156 -8.76 5.06 7.63
C TYR A 156 -7.28 5.34 7.93
N LEU A 157 -6.38 4.40 7.63
CA LEU A 157 -4.94 4.55 7.88
C LEU A 157 -4.32 5.68 7.06
N LEU A 158 -4.63 5.75 5.76
CA LEU A 158 -4.15 6.82 4.88
C LEU A 158 -4.71 8.18 5.29
N GLY A 159 -5.98 8.25 5.71
CA GLY A 159 -6.61 9.47 6.23
C GLY A 159 -5.98 9.93 7.54
N TYR A 160 -5.69 8.99 8.45
CA TYR A 160 -5.01 9.28 9.71
C TYR A 160 -3.56 9.75 9.48
N GLY A 161 -2.82 9.08 8.60
CA GLY A 161 -1.48 9.51 8.16
C GLY A 161 -1.50 10.88 7.46
N ALA A 162 -2.50 11.13 6.61
CA ALA A 162 -2.70 12.42 5.95
C ALA A 162 -2.93 13.55 6.96
N ARG A 163 -3.70 13.32 8.04
CA ARG A 163 -3.86 14.30 9.13
C ARG A 163 -2.52 14.65 9.79
N ALA A 164 -1.68 13.67 10.08
CA ALA A 164 -0.33 13.92 10.60
C ALA A 164 0.52 14.71 9.60
N LEU A 165 0.48 14.34 8.32
CA LEU A 165 1.21 15.05 7.25
C LEU A 165 0.74 16.50 7.07
N LEU A 166 -0.54 16.81 7.28
CA LEU A 166 -1.06 18.18 7.26
C LEU A 166 -0.48 19.05 8.39
N VAL A 167 -0.21 18.45 9.55
CA VAL A 167 0.51 19.15 10.64
C VAL A 167 1.96 19.39 10.23
N LEU A 168 2.63 18.37 9.69
CA LEU A 168 4.03 18.46 9.23
C LEU A 168 4.20 19.47 8.08
N ARG A 169 3.16 19.66 7.26
CA ARG A 169 3.12 20.63 6.15
C ARG A 169 3.31 22.08 6.61
N LYS A 170 3.04 22.39 7.89
CA LYS A 170 3.24 23.74 8.46
C LYS A 170 4.72 24.12 8.54
N ASP A 171 5.63 23.15 8.61
CA ASP A 171 7.07 23.38 8.56
C ASP A 171 7.54 23.59 7.11
N PRO A 172 8.13 24.75 6.76
CA PRO A 172 8.64 25.03 5.41
C PRO A 172 9.65 23.98 4.91
N ARG A 173 10.46 23.39 5.79
CA ARG A 173 11.49 22.40 5.41
C ARG A 173 10.87 21.08 4.95
N SER A 174 9.72 20.72 5.53
CA SER A 174 9.05 19.44 5.30
C SER A 174 7.88 19.53 4.31
N ARG A 175 7.47 20.75 3.93
CA ARG A 175 6.26 21.04 3.14
C ARG A 175 6.19 20.30 1.80
N THR A 176 7.28 20.26 1.03
CA THR A 176 7.28 19.60 -0.29
C THR A 176 7.07 18.09 -0.16
N VAL A 177 7.79 17.45 0.77
CA VAL A 177 7.66 16.01 1.02
C VAL A 177 6.26 15.69 1.53
N ALA A 178 5.73 16.49 2.45
CA ALA A 178 4.38 16.34 2.97
C ALA A 178 3.30 16.48 1.87
N ASN A 179 3.43 17.45 0.96
CA ASN A 179 2.49 17.62 -0.16
C ASN A 179 2.44 16.38 -1.05
N ILE A 180 3.59 15.83 -1.44
CA ILE A 180 3.59 14.68 -2.35
C ILE A 180 3.05 13.44 -1.63
N TYR A 181 3.42 13.22 -0.36
CA TYR A 181 2.83 12.14 0.44
C TYR A 181 1.30 12.28 0.59
N LEU A 182 0.78 13.50 0.72
CA LEU A 182 -0.66 13.76 0.75
C LEU A 182 -1.33 13.41 -0.58
N VAL A 183 -0.72 13.79 -1.70
CA VAL A 183 -1.21 13.43 -3.04
C VAL A 183 -1.18 11.91 -3.25
N SER A 184 -0.11 11.24 -2.84
CA SER A 184 0.00 9.77 -2.88
C SER A 184 -1.07 9.10 -2.01
N SER A 185 -1.30 9.62 -0.80
CA SER A 185 -2.37 9.13 0.08
C SER A 185 -3.76 9.33 -0.54
N ALA A 186 -4.00 10.47 -1.17
CA ALA A 186 -5.25 10.75 -1.89
C ALA A 186 -5.45 9.78 -3.08
N ALA A 187 -4.40 9.46 -3.83
CA ALA A 187 -4.45 8.43 -4.87
C ALA A 187 -4.79 7.06 -4.28
N GLY A 188 -4.16 6.65 -3.16
CA GLY A 188 -4.49 5.39 -2.49
C GLY A 188 -5.95 5.33 -2.02
N ILE A 189 -6.48 6.42 -1.48
CA ILE A 189 -7.90 6.55 -1.10
C ILE A 189 -8.79 6.44 -2.34
N ALA A 190 -8.44 7.11 -3.44
CA ALA A 190 -9.19 7.03 -4.69
C ALA A 190 -9.23 5.60 -5.25
N ALA A 191 -8.11 4.87 -5.20
CA ALA A 191 -8.06 3.44 -5.57
C ALA A 191 -9.04 2.61 -4.74
N CYS A 192 -9.08 2.84 -3.42
CA CYS A 192 -9.99 2.16 -2.51
C CYS A 192 -11.46 2.49 -2.81
N LEU A 193 -11.78 3.75 -3.11
CA LEU A 193 -13.14 4.18 -3.46
C LEU A 193 -13.61 3.57 -4.78
N VAL A 194 -12.75 3.57 -5.81
CA VAL A 194 -13.03 2.89 -7.09
C VAL A 194 -13.24 1.40 -6.85
N ARG A 195 -12.42 0.77 -5.99
CA ARG A 195 -12.56 -0.65 -5.70
C ARG A 195 -13.87 -0.97 -4.97
N LEU A 196 -14.26 -0.16 -3.98
CA LEU A 196 -15.56 -0.29 -3.32
C LEU A 196 -16.72 -0.11 -4.30
N ALA A 197 -16.66 0.91 -5.16
CA ALA A 197 -17.69 1.13 -6.17
C ALA A 197 -17.82 -0.06 -7.12
N THR A 198 -16.70 -0.63 -7.58
CA THR A 198 -16.71 -1.82 -8.45
C THR A 198 -17.12 -3.09 -7.72
N ALA A 199 -16.86 -3.22 -6.42
CA ALA A 199 -17.29 -4.38 -5.64
C ALA A 199 -18.82 -4.41 -5.41
N PHE A 200 -19.42 -3.27 -5.09
CA PHE A 200 -20.84 -3.16 -4.72
C PHE A 200 -21.77 -2.83 -5.90
N ILE A 201 -21.24 -2.41 -7.04
CA ILE A 201 -22.03 -2.07 -8.23
C ILE A 201 -21.62 -3.02 -9.37
N PRO A 202 -22.35 -4.14 -9.58
CA PRO A 202 -22.00 -5.17 -10.56
C PRO A 202 -21.81 -4.63 -12.00
N GLN A 203 -22.56 -3.59 -12.37
CA GLN A 203 -22.44 -2.93 -13.66
C GLN A 203 -21.08 -2.27 -13.84
N LEU A 204 -20.51 -1.69 -12.78
CA LEU A 204 -19.16 -1.10 -12.83
C LEU A 204 -18.09 -2.18 -12.80
N GLN A 205 -18.34 -3.32 -12.16
CA GLN A 205 -17.43 -4.47 -12.18
C GLN A 205 -17.28 -5.07 -13.57
N ALA A 206 -18.38 -5.13 -14.34
CA ALA A 206 -18.37 -5.66 -15.69
C ALA A 206 -17.56 -4.80 -16.68
N VAL A 207 -17.29 -3.54 -16.33
CA VAL A 207 -16.50 -2.62 -17.16
C VAL A 207 -15.03 -2.71 -16.75
N ASN A 208 -14.17 -3.15 -17.67
CA ASN A 208 -12.71 -3.24 -17.45
C ASN A 208 -12.06 -1.91 -16.98
N ALA A 209 -12.71 -0.76 -17.25
CA ALA A 209 -12.26 0.55 -16.79
C ALA A 209 -12.18 0.67 -15.26
N GLY A 210 -13.08 0.02 -14.50
CA GLY A 210 -13.06 0.08 -13.05
C GLY A 210 -11.76 -0.50 -12.46
N THR A 211 -11.40 -1.69 -12.92
CA THR A 211 -10.14 -2.36 -12.55
C THR A 211 -8.90 -1.57 -12.99
N ALA A 212 -8.91 -1.03 -14.22
CA ALA A 212 -7.82 -0.19 -14.71
C ALA A 212 -7.63 1.08 -13.85
N LEU A 213 -8.71 1.72 -13.43
CA LEU A 213 -8.66 2.90 -12.56
C LEU A 213 -8.11 2.57 -11.17
N THR A 214 -8.52 1.44 -10.57
CA THR A 214 -7.95 0.97 -9.30
C THR A 214 -6.43 0.81 -9.41
N TRP A 215 -5.96 0.17 -10.47
CA TRP A 215 -4.52 0.02 -10.73
C TRP A 215 -3.79 1.34 -10.97
N ILE A 216 -4.36 2.25 -11.77
CA ILE A 216 -3.75 3.58 -12.02
C ILE A 216 -3.53 4.33 -10.70
N PHE A 217 -4.56 4.38 -9.86
CA PHE A 217 -4.47 5.08 -8.58
C PHE A 217 -3.56 4.36 -7.57
N ALA A 218 -3.58 3.02 -7.52
CA ALA A 218 -2.68 2.24 -6.67
C ALA A 218 -1.21 2.40 -7.08
N CYS A 219 -0.92 2.33 -8.38
CA CYS A 219 0.42 2.55 -8.92
C CYS A 219 0.91 3.99 -8.70
N MET A 220 0.02 4.98 -8.84
CA MET A 220 0.33 6.38 -8.53
C MET A 220 0.65 6.59 -7.04
N CYS A 221 -0.08 5.91 -6.14
CA CYS A 221 0.21 5.88 -4.72
C CYS A 221 1.62 5.32 -4.45
N GLY A 222 1.91 4.12 -4.96
CA GLY A 222 3.20 3.44 -4.78
C GLY A 222 4.38 4.19 -5.37
N ALA A 223 4.28 4.61 -6.63
CA ALA A 223 5.33 5.39 -7.29
C ALA A 223 5.56 6.73 -6.60
N GLY A 224 4.49 7.42 -6.18
CA GLY A 224 4.59 8.71 -5.49
C GLY A 224 5.32 8.60 -4.14
N PHE A 225 4.98 7.60 -3.32
CA PHE A 225 5.72 7.34 -2.08
C PHE A 225 7.17 6.93 -2.36
N ALA A 226 7.42 6.10 -3.37
CA ALA A 226 8.76 5.65 -3.72
C ALA A 226 9.67 6.81 -4.15
N ILE A 227 9.24 7.61 -5.14
CA ILE A 227 10.01 8.72 -5.70
C ILE A 227 10.29 9.76 -4.62
N THR A 228 9.27 10.16 -3.86
CA THR A 228 9.41 11.21 -2.84
C THR A 228 10.40 10.82 -1.75
N SER A 229 10.36 9.56 -1.33
CA SER A 229 11.26 9.09 -0.27
C SER A 229 12.71 8.97 -0.77
N ALA A 230 12.91 8.57 -2.02
CA ALA A 230 14.23 8.56 -2.65
C ALA A 230 14.81 9.97 -2.74
N GLU A 231 14.02 10.95 -3.18
CA GLU A 231 14.44 12.35 -3.24
C GLU A 231 14.73 12.92 -1.85
N SER A 232 13.87 12.63 -0.86
CA SER A 232 14.07 13.08 0.51
C SER A 232 15.39 12.54 1.08
N TRP A 233 15.72 11.27 0.82
CA TRP A 233 16.98 10.68 1.25
C TRP A 233 18.18 11.32 0.54
N ARG A 234 18.12 11.50 -0.79
CA ARG A 234 19.20 12.14 -1.57
C ARG A 234 19.53 13.55 -1.06
N LYS A 235 18.52 14.32 -0.66
CA LYS A 235 18.73 15.66 -0.09
C LYS A 235 19.46 15.58 1.26
N LYS A 236 19.09 14.61 2.12
CA LYS A 236 19.77 14.38 3.40
C LYS A 236 21.22 13.94 3.23
N THR A 237 21.50 12.98 2.34
CA THR A 237 22.87 12.49 2.12
C THR A 237 23.81 13.57 1.58
N ARG A 238 23.31 14.47 0.71
CA ARG A 238 24.10 15.61 0.21
C ARG A 238 24.52 16.55 1.34
N TRP A 239 23.64 16.77 2.31
CA TRP A 239 23.97 17.62 3.46
C TRP A 239 25.08 17.01 4.32
N PHE A 240 25.02 15.70 4.59
CA PHE A 240 26.09 15.01 5.33
C PHE A 240 27.43 15.03 4.59
N SER A 241 27.45 14.80 3.27
CA SER A 241 28.70 14.83 2.50
C SER A 241 29.36 16.21 2.38
N THR A 242 28.58 17.27 2.54
CA THR A 242 29.10 18.65 2.52
C THR A 242 29.55 19.10 3.90
N ALA A 243 28.96 18.58 4.98
CA ALA A 243 29.34 18.92 6.35
C ALA A 243 30.68 18.29 6.80
N GLU A 244 31.13 17.23 6.11
CA GLU A 244 32.46 16.62 6.31
C GLU A 244 33.61 17.33 5.55
N ARG A 245 33.31 18.38 4.77
CA ARG A 245 34.31 19.23 4.10
C ARG A 245 34.43 20.58 4.78
#